data_AF-K2R9J9-F1
#
_entry.id   AF-K2R9J9-F1
#
_cell.length_a   1.000
_cell.length_b   1.000
_cell.length_c   1.000
_cell.angle_alpha   90.00
_cell.angle_beta   90.00
_cell.angle_gamma   90.00
#
_symmetry.space_group_name_H-M   'P 1'
#
loop_
_entity.id
_entity.type
_entity.pdbx_description
1 polymer ?
#
loop_
_entity_poly.entity_id
_entity_poly.type
_entity_poly.pdbx_seq_one_letter_code
_entity_poly.pdbx_strand_id
1 'polypeptide(L)' 'MDRKPIKKAVHITLIILIFIVIISGLGITYYRSIEFITGGLLDKTLSFQLHTLLFLPFLLILLIHIFFSWLWPKK' A
#
# COMPACT_ATOMS: atom_id res chain seq x y z
N MET A 1 -11.30 -19.75 15.66
CA MET A 1 -10.26 -19.51 14.63
C MET A 1 -9.08 -18.82 15.28
N ASP A 2 -7.87 -19.35 15.10
CA ASP A 2 -6.66 -18.71 15.60
C ASP A 2 -6.51 -17.32 14.95
N ARG A 3 -6.33 -16.28 15.76
CA ARG A 3 -6.35 -14.88 15.29
C ARG A 3 -4.97 -14.43 14.79
N LYS A 4 -3.92 -15.17 15.14
CA LYS A 4 -2.53 -14.94 14.72
C LYS A 4 -2.35 -14.93 13.19
N PRO A 5 -2.86 -15.90 12.40
CA PRO A 5 -2.70 -15.89 10.95
C PRO A 5 -3.39 -14.69 10.29
N ILE A 6 -4.59 -14.30 10.75
CA ILE A 6 -5.33 -13.16 10.20
C ILE A 6 -4.57 -11.85 10.45
N LYS A 7 -4.07 -11.64 11.68
CA LYS A 7 -3.25 -10.46 11.99
C LYS A 7 -1.99 -10.40 11.13
N LYS A 8 -1.29 -11.53 10.95
CA LYS A 8 -0.09 -11.60 10.11
C LYS A 8 -0.41 -11.29 8.65
N ALA A 9 -1.51 -11.83 8.11
CA ALA A 9 -1.95 -11.56 6.75
C ALA A 9 -2.24 -10.06 6.53
N VAL A 10 -3.05 -9.44 7.40
CA VAL A 10 -3.37 -8.01 7.33
C VAL A 10 -2.09 -7.16 7.37
N HIS A 11 -1.15 -7.48 8.26
CA HIS A 11 0.13 -6.76 8.32
C HIS A 11 0.95 -6.86 7.04
N ILE A 12 1.13 -8.07 6.50
CA ILE A 12 1.91 -8.27 5.28
C ILE A 12 1.26 -7.57 4.09
N THR A 13 -0.06 -7.74 3.93
CA THR A 13 -0.82 -7.06 2.86
C THR A 13 -0.70 -5.56 2.99
N LEU A 14 -0.82 -5.00 4.20
CA LEU A 14 -0.70 -3.57 4.43
C LEU A 14 0.70 -3.06 4.10
N ILE A 15 1.77 -3.78 4.46
CA ILE A 15 3.15 -3.41 4.10
C ILE A 15 3.34 -3.36 2.58
N ILE A 16 2.85 -4.37 1.87
CA ILE A 16 2.94 -4.42 0.40
C ILE A 16 2.20 -3.23 -0.21
N LEU A 17 0.96 -2.96 0.23
CA LEU A 17 0.17 -1.85 -0.29
C LEU A 17 0.80 -0.50 0.01
N ILE A 18 1.34 -0.29 1.22
CA ILE A 18 2.07 0.94 1.56
C ILE A 18 3.22 1.18 0.58
N PHE A 19 4.03 0.15 0.33
CA PHE A 19 5.17 0.27 -0.57
C PHE A 19 4.74 0.65 -1.99
N ILE A 20 3.72 -0.01 -2.52
CA ILE A 20 3.21 0.27 -3.87
C ILE A 20 2.59 1.67 -3.95
N VAL A 21 1.78 2.08 -2.96
CA VAL A 21 1.15 3.41 -2.92
C VAL A 21 2.21 4.51 -2.82
N ILE A 22 3.25 4.32 -2.02
CA ILE A 22 4.36 5.29 -1.92
C ILE A 22 5.12 5.39 -3.25
N ILE A 23 5.55 4.25 -3.82
CA ILE A 23 6.31 4.27 -5.07
C ILE A 23 5.50 4.86 -6.22
N SER A 24 4.22 4.51 -6.33
CA SER A 24 3.33 5.10 -7.35
C SER A 24 3.09 6.60 -7.11
N GLY A 25 2.99 7.05 -5.85
CA GLY A 25 2.93 8.48 -5.50
C GLY A 25 4.21 9.24 -5.91
N LEU A 26 5.36 8.62 -5.68
CA LEU A 26 6.65 9.14 -6.15
C LEU A 26 6.72 9.14 -7.68
N GLY A 27 6.20 8.11 -8.35
CA GLY A 27 6.13 8.03 -9.82
C GLY A 27 5.20 9.07 -10.44
N ILE A 28 4.18 9.55 -9.73
CA ILE A 28 3.35 10.69 -10.17
C ILE A 28 4.12 12.00 -10.02
N THR A 29 4.76 12.21 -8.86
CA THR A 29 5.37 13.49 -8.47
C THR A 29 6.73 13.70 -9.13
N TYR A 30 7.58 12.69 -9.10
CA TYR A 30 8.96 12.66 -9.59
C TYR A 30 9.11 11.72 -10.79
N TYR A 31 8.16 11.79 -11.73
CA TYR A 31 8.03 10.81 -12.81
C TYR A 31 9.32 10.58 -13.60
N ARG A 32 10.08 11.64 -13.95
CA ARG A 32 11.35 11.48 -14.69
C ARG A 32 12.39 10.66 -13.94
N SER A 33 12.51 10.86 -12.62
CA SER A 33 13.48 10.15 -11.79
C SER A 33 13.07 8.69 -11.60
N ILE A 34 11.79 8.45 -11.29
CA ILE A 34 11.26 7.11 -11.06
C ILE A 34 11.23 6.31 -12.36
N GLU A 35 10.82 6.90 -13.48
CA GLU A 35 10.85 6.29 -14.80
C GLU A 35 12.29 5.90 -15.18
N PHE A 36 13.28 6.76 -14.95
CA PHE A 36 14.69 6.42 -15.19
C PHE A 36 15.18 5.25 -14.31
N ILE A 37 14.91 5.28 -13.00
CA ILE A 37 15.34 4.23 -12.06
C ILE A 37 14.64 2.89 -12.36
N THR A 38 13.40 2.94 -12.84
CA THR A 38 12.62 1.75 -13.19
C THR A 38 12.86 1.28 -14.63
N GLY A 39 13.76 1.92 -15.38
CA GLY A 39 14.06 1.58 -16.78
C GLY A 39 12.88 1.79 -17.72
N GLY A 40 12.00 2.74 -17.41
CA GLY A 40 10.77 3.02 -18.16
C GLY A 40 9.57 2.18 -17.74
N LEU A 41 9.71 1.27 -16.77
CA LEU A 41 8.61 0.41 -16.34
C LEU A 41 7.50 1.19 -15.61
N LEU A 42 7.86 2.21 -14.82
CA LEU A 42 6.91 2.99 -14.04
C LEU A 42 6.85 4.44 -14.58
N ASP A 43 6.16 4.63 -15.70
CA ASP A 43 5.89 5.96 -16.23
C ASP A 43 4.82 6.70 -15.40
N LYS A 44 4.64 8.00 -15.67
CA LYS A 44 3.69 8.84 -14.93
C LYS A 44 2.24 8.34 -15.00
N THR A 45 1.81 7.87 -16.16
CA THR A 45 0.45 7.40 -16.42
C THR A 45 0.18 6.10 -15.66
N LEU A 46 1.10 5.13 -15.76
CA LEU A 46 1.01 3.88 -15.02
C LEU A 46 1.05 4.13 -13.51
N SER A 47 1.94 5.03 -13.06
CA SER A 47 2.02 5.44 -11.66
C SER A 47 0.68 6.02 -11.17
N PHE A 48 0.04 6.87 -11.96
CA PHE A 48 -1.27 7.45 -11.62
C PHE A 48 -2.37 6.39 -11.55
N GLN A 49 -2.43 5.48 -12.53
CA GLN A 49 -3.41 4.38 -12.54
C GLN A 49 -3.23 3.46 -11.33
N LEU A 50 -2.00 3.02 -11.05
CA LEU A 50 -1.67 2.17 -9.91
C LEU A 50 -2.02 2.85 -8.59
N HIS A 51 -1.61 4.11 -8.42
CA HIS A 51 -1.89 4.85 -7.19
C HIS A 51 -3.39 4.97 -6.97
N THR A 52 -4.14 5.40 -7.99
CA THR A 52 -5.59 5.63 -7.87
C THR A 52 -6.34 4.33 -7.59
N LEU A 53 -5.99 3.25 -8.30
CA LEU A 53 -6.63 1.94 -8.14
C LEU A 53 -6.34 1.31 -6.78
N LEU A 54 -5.09 1.40 -6.30
CA LEU A 54 -4.64 0.74 -5.07
C LEU A 54 -4.84 1.59 -3.81
N PHE A 55 -5.04 2.90 -3.94
CA PHE A 55 -5.28 3.77 -2.80
C PHE A 55 -6.55 3.37 -2.02
N LEU A 56 -7.63 3.05 -2.72
CA LEU A 56 -8.88 2.62 -2.05
C LEU A 56 -8.71 1.28 -1.31
N PRO A 57 -8.17 0.19 -1.92
CA PRO A 57 -7.80 -1.02 -1.20
C PRO A 57 -6.86 -0.78 -0.01
N PHE A 58 -5.85 0.07 -0.17
CA PHE A 58 -4.95 0.46 0.90
C PHE A 58 -5.71 1.10 2.07
N LEU A 59 -6.57 2.07 1.80
CA LEU A 59 -7.37 2.75 2.81
C LEU A 59 -8.25 1.77 3.58
N LEU A 60 -8.93 0.84 2.88
CA LEU A 60 -9.77 -0.17 3.51
C LEU A 60 -8.97 -1.09 4.45
N ILE A 61 -7.82 -1.61 3.99
CA ILE A 61 -6.99 -2.49 4.82
C ILE A 61 -6.36 -1.74 5.99
N LEU A 62 -5.98 -0.48 5.81
CA LEU A 62 -5.49 0.38 6.88
C LEU A 62 -6.56 0.57 7.96
N LEU A 63 -7.80 0.87 7.57
CA LEU A 63 -8.91 1.00 8.52
C LEU A 63 -9.13 -0.32 9.27
N ILE A 64 -9.18 -1.45 8.55
CA ILE A 64 -9.30 -2.79 9.16
C ILE A 64 -8.17 -3.00 10.18
N HIS A 65 -6.93 -2.69 9.82
CA HIS A 65 -5.77 -2.81 10.70
C HIS A 65 -5.93 -1.99 11.99
N ILE A 66 -6.33 -0.72 11.88
CA ILE A 66 -6.56 0.18 13.01
C ILE A 66 -7.71 -0.33 13.88
N PHE A 67 -8.84 -0.73 13.28
CA PHE A 67 -9.97 -1.29 14.01
C PHE A 67 -9.59 -2.56 14.77
N PHE A 68 -8.84 -3.49 14.17
CA PHE A 68 -8.35 -4.69 14.87
C PHE A 68 -7.36 -4.37 15.99
N SER A 69 -6.56 -3.31 15.84
CA SER A 69 -5.64 -2.86 16.87
C SER A 69 -6.39 -2.24 18.05
N TRP A 70 -7.35 -1.34 17.76
CA TRP A 70 -8.17 -0.65 18.75
C TRP A 70 -9.10 -1.61 19.51
N LEU A 71 -9.73 -2.55 18.82
CA LEU A 71 -10.62 -3.55 19.43
C LEU A 71 -9.85 -4.58 20.27
N TRP A 72 -8.53 -4.71 20.05
CA TRP A 72 -7.70 -5.72 20.71
C TRP A 72 -6.51 -5.10 21.44
N PRO A 73 -6.75 -4.21 22.43
CA PRO A 73 -5.68 -3.66 23.23
C PRO A 73 -4.90 -4.80 23.88
N LYS A 74 -3.57 -4.77 23.75
CA LYS A 74 -2.71 -5.72 24.45
C LYS A 74 -2.92 -5.49 25.96
N LYS A 75 -3.48 -6.49 26.64
CA LYS A 75 -3.26 -6.65 28.08
C LYS A 75 -1.79 -6.88 28.34
#